data_AF-A0A429E9N9-F1
#
_entry.id   AF-A0A429E9N9-F1
#
_cell.length_a   1.000
_cell.length_b   1.000
_cell.length_c   1.000
_cell.angle_alpha   90.00
_cell.angle_beta   90.00
_cell.angle_gamma   90.00
#
_symmetry.space_group_name_H-M   'P 1'
#
loop_
_entity.id
_entity.type
_entity.pdbx_description
1 polymer ?
#
loop_
_entity_poly.entity_id
_entity_poly.type
_entity_poly.pdbx_seq_one_letter_code
_entity_poly.pdbx_strand_id
1 'polypeptide(L)'
;MKIRKSRVERLPRSIEKRLRYLRKREAPEIVTAQLAEDIDRKVAAVGEGADPTTSIENYVMAHKAQWALKIKDEHNRLLTEIGGLAAEADALVEYRRILCEDQRDVLDDLDAAVAHALERVTDPDAPYHEPIRRSERRGGKK
;
A
#
# COMPACT_ATOMS: atom_id res chain seq x y z
N MET A 1 35.60 -2.99 -5.55
CA MET A 1 34.25 -2.37 -5.60
C MET A 1 33.45 -2.80 -4.38
N LYS A 2 33.18 -1.90 -3.42
CA LYS A 2 32.31 -2.19 -2.27
C LYS A 2 30.88 -1.77 -2.65
N ILE A 3 30.00 -2.75 -2.82
CA ILE A 3 28.57 -2.53 -3.01
C ILE A 3 28.05 -1.87 -1.73
N ARG A 4 27.79 -0.56 -1.79
CA ARG A 4 27.12 0.15 -0.68
C ARG A 4 25.75 -0.49 -0.55
N LYS A 5 25.48 -1.11 0.60
CA LYS A 5 24.15 -1.62 0.98
C LYS A 5 23.17 -0.48 0.70
N SER A 6 22.29 -0.68 -0.30
CA SER A 6 21.25 0.27 -0.63
C SER A 6 20.48 0.55 0.65
N ARG A 7 20.36 1.84 0.96
CA ARG A 7 19.63 2.36 2.10
C ARG A 7 18.20 1.82 1.94
N VAL A 8 17.83 0.80 2.71
CA VAL A 8 16.47 0.26 2.72
C VAL A 8 15.57 1.43 3.10
N GLU A 9 14.91 2.01 2.10
CA GLU A 9 14.04 3.16 2.29
C GLU A 9 12.88 2.69 3.16
N ARG A 10 12.85 3.22 4.38
CA ARG A 10 11.83 2.85 5.36
C ARG A 10 10.49 3.21 4.77
N LEU A 11 9.56 2.25 4.81
CA LEU A 11 8.17 2.48 4.47
C LEU A 11 7.65 3.72 5.23
N PRO A 12 6.73 4.50 4.63
CA PRO A 12 6.03 5.56 5.33
C PRO A 12 5.52 5.06 6.69
N ARG A 13 5.72 5.87 7.75
CA ARG A 13 5.40 5.47 9.14
C ARG A 13 3.94 5.01 9.30
N SER A 14 3.02 5.54 8.49
CA SER A 14 1.61 5.13 8.43
C SER A 14 1.47 3.66 8.01
N ILE A 15 2.10 3.28 6.90
CA ILE A 15 2.11 1.94 6.34
C ILE A 15 2.81 0.95 7.29
N GLU A 16 3.97 1.33 7.84
CA GLU A 16 4.71 0.48 8.77
C GLU A 16 3.90 0.20 10.06
N LYS A 17 3.24 1.22 10.61
CA LYS A 17 2.36 1.08 11.79
C LYS A 17 1.15 0.20 11.50
N ARG A 18 0.54 0.34 10.31
CA ARG A 18 -0.64 -0.43 9.89
C ARG A 18 -0.29 -1.90 9.66
N LEU A 19 0.82 -2.19 8.97
CA LEU A 19 1.33 -3.55 8.77
C LEU A 19 1.70 -4.23 10.09
N ARG A 20 2.31 -3.48 11.03
CA ARG A 20 2.60 -4.00 12.36
C ARG A 20 1.33 -4.33 13.14
N TYR A 21 0.26 -3.55 12.97
CA TYR A 21 -1.05 -3.85 13.57
C TYR A 21 -1.68 -5.11 12.97
N LEU A 22 -1.69 -5.25 11.65
CA LEU A 22 -2.21 -6.44 10.96
C LEU A 22 -1.45 -7.71 11.33
N ARG A 23 -0.11 -7.65 11.47
CA ARG A 23 0.70 -8.78 11.93
C ARG A 23 0.47 -9.18 13.39
N LYS A 24 -0.08 -8.27 14.20
CA LYS A 24 -0.40 -8.51 15.62
C LYS A 24 -1.83 -8.98 15.84
N ARG A 25 -2.69 -8.98 14.82
CA ARG A 25 -4.01 -9.59 14.92
C ARG A 25 -3.82 -11.11 14.99
N GLU A 26 -4.20 -11.70 16.11
CA GLU A 26 -4.32 -13.16 16.23
C GLU A 26 -5.31 -13.67 15.18
N ALA A 27 -5.07 -14.89 14.71
CA ALA A 27 -6.01 -15.57 13.83
C ALA A 27 -7.38 -15.65 14.54
N PRO A 28 -8.50 -15.52 13.82
CA PRO A 28 -9.81 -15.68 14.43
C PRO A 28 -9.90 -17.09 15.05
N GLU A 29 -9.88 -17.16 16.38
CA GLU A 29 -10.09 -18.40 17.10
C GLU A 29 -11.56 -18.83 16.99
N ILE A 30 -11.75 -20.09 16.60
CA ILE A 30 -13.06 -20.73 16.66
C ILE A 30 -13.34 -21.04 18.13
N VAL A 31 -14.34 -20.38 18.71
CA VAL A 31 -14.78 -20.63 20.10
C VAL A 31 -15.55 -21.96 20.15
N THR A 32 -14.81 -23.06 20.32
CA THR A 32 -15.37 -24.43 20.32
C THR A 32 -16.27 -24.72 21.51
N ALA A 33 -16.06 -24.05 22.65
CA ALA A 33 -16.86 -24.25 23.86
C ALA A 33 -18.32 -23.82 23.70
N GLN A 34 -18.57 -22.66 23.09
CA GLN A 34 -19.93 -22.19 22.79
C GLN A 34 -20.63 -23.08 21.75
N LEU A 35 -19.86 -23.62 20.80
CA LEU A 35 -20.39 -24.53 19.79
C LEU A 35 -20.88 -25.85 20.41
N ALA A 36 -20.14 -26.39 21.38
CA ALA A 36 -20.54 -27.60 22.10
C ALA A 36 -21.84 -27.40 22.89
N GLU A 37 -21.95 -26.28 23.62
CA GLU A 37 -23.12 -25.96 24.44
C GLU A 37 -24.40 -25.74 23.60
N ASP A 38 -24.28 -25.15 22.41
CA ASP A 38 -25.40 -25.00 21.47
C ASP A 38 -25.82 -26.34 20.84
N ILE A 39 -24.87 -27.22 20.53
CA ILE A 39 -25.15 -28.58 20.03
C ILE A 39 -25.91 -29.37 21.10
N ASP A 40 -25.43 -29.35 22.35
CA ASP A 40 -26.08 -30.04 23.47
C ASP A 40 -27.51 -29.54 23.68
N ARG A 41 -27.74 -28.22 23.61
CA ARG A 41 -29.09 -27.64 23.69
C ARG A 41 -30.00 -28.11 22.57
N LYS A 42 -29.48 -28.25 21.35
CA LYS A 42 -30.26 -28.72 20.19
C LYS A 42 -30.56 -30.21 20.26
N VAL A 43 -29.62 -31.03 20.73
CA VAL A 43 -29.84 -32.47 20.95
C VAL A 43 -30.91 -32.68 22.03
N ALA A 44 -30.86 -31.93 23.12
CA ALA A 44 -31.86 -32.00 24.18
C ALA A 44 -33.28 -31.60 23.71
N ALA A 45 -33.38 -30.71 22.70
CA ALA A 45 -34.66 -30.22 22.19
C ALA A 45 -35.37 -31.18 21.22
N VAL A 46 -34.69 -32.21 20.69
CA VAL A 46 -35.24 -33.13 19.69
C VAL A 46 -36.21 -34.17 20.32
N GLY A 47 -36.21 -34.33 21.64
CA GLY A 47 -37.12 -35.25 22.35
C GLY A 47 -36.83 -36.73 22.08
N GLU A 48 -37.39 -37.62 22.90
CA GLU A 48 -37.24 -39.07 22.70
C GLU A 48 -37.99 -39.53 21.45
N GLY A 49 -37.25 -39.94 20.40
CA GLY A 49 -37.81 -40.61 19.21
C GLY A 49 -37.61 -39.90 17.87
N ALA A 50 -37.08 -38.68 17.83
CA ALA A 50 -36.67 -38.02 16.59
C ALA A 50 -35.18 -38.20 16.34
N ASP A 51 -34.76 -38.26 15.06
CA ASP A 51 -33.36 -38.42 14.68
C ASP A 51 -32.57 -37.12 14.93
N PRO A 52 -31.67 -37.09 15.93
CA PRO A 52 -30.89 -35.90 16.26
C PRO A 52 -29.89 -35.53 15.15
N THR A 53 -29.56 -36.48 14.26
CA THR A 53 -28.54 -36.32 13.22
C THR A 53 -28.91 -35.20 12.26
N THR A 54 -30.17 -35.16 11.78
CA THR A 54 -30.65 -34.09 10.87
C THR A 54 -30.62 -32.70 11.53
N SER A 55 -30.90 -32.60 12.84
CA SER A 55 -30.87 -31.34 13.58
C SER A 55 -29.45 -30.79 13.73
N ILE A 56 -28.50 -31.69 14.03
CA ILE A 56 -27.07 -31.38 14.11
C ILE A 56 -26.53 -30.98 12.73
N GLU A 57 -26.85 -31.74 11.67
CA GLU A 57 -26.42 -31.43 10.30
C GLU A 57 -26.91 -30.06 9.85
N ASN A 58 -28.19 -29.73 10.08
CA ASN A 58 -28.74 -28.42 9.76
C ASN A 58 -28.07 -27.29 10.54
N TYR A 59 -27.75 -27.51 11.82
CA TYR A 59 -27.01 -26.52 12.62
C TYR A 59 -25.60 -26.31 12.08
N VAL A 60 -24.85 -27.40 11.83
CA VAL A 60 -23.50 -27.35 11.29
C VAL A 60 -23.49 -26.66 9.92
N MET A 61 -24.44 -26.95 9.04
CA MET A 61 -24.54 -26.33 7.73
C MET A 61 -24.85 -24.83 7.81
N ALA A 62 -25.77 -24.42 8.68
CA ALA A 62 -26.06 -23.01 8.92
C ALA A 62 -24.85 -22.25 9.47
N HIS A 63 -24.13 -22.86 10.41
CA HIS A 63 -22.96 -22.24 11.03
C HIS A 63 -21.77 -22.14 10.04
N LYS A 64 -21.54 -23.19 9.24
CA LYS A 64 -20.57 -23.18 8.13
C LYS A 64 -20.88 -22.08 7.13
N ALA A 65 -22.15 -21.91 6.74
CA ALA A 65 -22.56 -20.85 5.83
C ALA A 65 -22.29 -19.46 6.42
N GLN A 66 -22.59 -19.26 7.71
CA GLN A 66 -22.32 -18.01 8.41
C GLN A 66 -20.82 -17.70 8.49
N TRP A 67 -19.98 -18.69 8.78
CA TRP A 67 -18.53 -18.51 8.80
C TRP A 67 -17.97 -18.22 7.42
N ALA A 68 -18.43 -18.94 6.40
CA ALA A 68 -18.04 -18.69 5.02
C ALA A 68 -18.38 -17.25 4.59
N LEU A 69 -19.55 -16.75 4.99
CA LEU A 69 -19.95 -15.36 4.75
C LEU A 69 -19.02 -14.37 5.45
N LYS A 70 -18.76 -14.57 6.76
CA LYS A 70 -17.84 -13.71 7.53
C LYS A 70 -16.42 -13.70 6.96
N ILE A 71 -15.91 -14.87 6.55
CA ILE A 71 -14.58 -14.99 5.93
C ILE A 71 -14.56 -14.25 4.59
N LYS A 72 -15.61 -14.40 3.77
CA LYS A 72 -15.74 -13.67 2.50
C LYS A 72 -15.76 -12.16 2.71
N ASP A 73 -16.51 -11.69 3.71
CA ASP A 73 -16.61 -10.26 4.02
C ASP A 73 -15.26 -9.69 4.51
N GLU A 74 -14.58 -10.37 5.43
CA GLU A 74 -13.24 -9.94 5.87
C GLU A 74 -12.21 -10.05 4.74
N HIS A 75 -12.28 -11.07 3.88
CA HIS A 75 -11.44 -11.19 2.70
C HIS A 75 -11.63 -10.01 1.74
N ASN A 76 -12.87 -9.67 1.42
CA ASN A 76 -13.20 -8.51 0.58
C ASN A 76 -12.70 -7.21 1.22
N ARG A 77 -12.91 -7.05 2.53
CA ARG A 77 -12.42 -5.88 3.29
C ARG A 77 -10.90 -5.76 3.19
N LEU A 78 -10.17 -6.86 3.37
CA LEU A 78 -8.71 -6.91 3.27
C LEU A 78 -8.23 -6.65 1.83
N LEU A 79 -8.92 -7.16 0.81
CA LEU A 79 -8.61 -6.85 -0.59
C LEU A 79 -8.74 -5.36 -0.89
N THR A 80 -9.81 -4.71 -0.39
CA THR A 80 -9.96 -3.26 -0.52
C THR A 80 -8.85 -2.50 0.18
N GLU A 81 -8.47 -2.91 1.40
CA GLU A 81 -7.36 -2.29 2.15
C GLU A 81 -6.02 -2.45 1.41
N ILE A 82 -5.74 -3.64 0.87
CA ILE A 82 -4.52 -3.90 0.09
C ILE A 82 -4.51 -3.08 -1.20
N GLY A 83 -5.63 -3.00 -1.91
CA GLY A 83 -5.76 -2.17 -3.12
C GLY A 83 -5.52 -0.68 -2.85
N GLY A 84 -6.04 -0.17 -1.73
CA GLY A 84 -5.78 1.21 -1.30
C GLY A 84 -4.31 1.48 -0.97
N LEU A 85 -3.64 0.54 -0.28
CA LEU A 85 -2.21 0.64 0.01
C LEU A 85 -1.35 0.57 -1.26
N ALA A 86 -1.73 -0.25 -2.24
CA ALA A 86 -1.04 -0.31 -3.52
C ALA A 86 -1.14 1.02 -4.28
N ALA A 87 -2.34 1.60 -4.36
CA ALA A 87 -2.54 2.90 -4.99
C ALA A 87 -1.76 4.04 -4.28
N GLU A 88 -1.70 4.04 -2.95
CA GLU A 88 -0.88 5.00 -2.19
C GLU A 88 0.62 4.83 -2.49
N ALA A 89 1.10 3.58 -2.60
CA ALA A 89 2.48 3.29 -2.95
C ALA A 89 2.82 3.79 -4.37
N ASP A 90 1.95 3.53 -5.35
CA ASP A 90 2.14 3.99 -6.75
C ASP A 90 2.18 5.53 -6.82
N ALA A 91 1.30 6.21 -6.09
CA ALA A 91 1.29 7.66 -6.01
C ALA A 91 2.59 8.23 -5.41
N LEU A 92 3.15 7.58 -4.39
CA LEU A 92 4.42 7.98 -3.78
C LEU A 92 5.61 7.76 -4.72
N VAL A 93 5.61 6.64 -5.47
CA VAL A 93 6.64 6.37 -6.49
C VAL A 93 6.61 7.45 -7.56
N GLU A 94 5.42 7.79 -8.06
CA GLU A 94 5.26 8.80 -9.10
C GLU A 94 5.64 10.20 -8.61
N TYR A 95 5.19 10.59 -7.41
CA TYR A 95 5.59 11.86 -6.79
C TYR A 95 7.12 11.97 -6.69
N ARG A 96 7.77 10.86 -6.31
CA ARG A 96 9.22 10.84 -6.18
C ARG A 96 9.93 10.91 -7.53
N ARG A 97 9.40 10.27 -8.57
CA ARG A 97 9.91 10.38 -9.94
C ARG A 97 9.91 11.84 -10.38
N ILE A 98 8.79 12.54 -10.21
CA ILE A 98 8.64 13.96 -10.54
C ILE A 98 9.66 14.81 -9.76
N LEU A 99 9.79 14.59 -8.45
CA LEU A 99 10.74 15.34 -7.63
C LEU A 99 12.19 15.15 -8.09
N CYS A 100 12.58 13.92 -8.44
CA CYS A 100 13.92 13.63 -8.95
C CYS A 100 14.16 14.30 -10.31
N GLU A 101 13.15 14.34 -11.19
CA GLU A 101 13.21 15.05 -12.47
C GLU A 101 13.37 16.55 -12.26
N ASP A 102 12.59 17.15 -11.37
CA ASP A 102 12.70 18.58 -11.04
C ASP A 102 14.07 18.93 -10.47
N GLN A 103 14.62 18.10 -9.58
CA GLN A 103 15.96 18.29 -9.02
C GLN A 103 17.04 18.18 -10.08
N ARG A 104 16.93 17.21 -11.00
CA ARG A 104 17.86 17.07 -12.11
C ARG A 104 17.85 18.30 -13.00
N ASP A 105 16.65 18.78 -13.35
CA ASP A 105 16.53 20.00 -14.15
C ASP A 105 17.13 21.22 -13.45
N VAL A 106 16.96 21.35 -12.13
CA VAL A 106 17.58 22.45 -11.36
C VAL A 106 19.11 22.36 -11.41
N LEU A 107 19.67 21.16 -11.32
CA LEU A 107 21.12 20.96 -11.43
C LEU A 107 21.62 21.32 -12.83
N ASP A 108 20.91 20.88 -13.88
CA ASP A 108 21.25 21.23 -15.26
C ASP A 108 21.18 22.76 -15.50
N ASP A 109 20.20 23.45 -14.91
CA ASP A 109 20.07 24.91 -14.97
C ASP A 109 21.24 25.61 -14.24
N LEU A 110 21.66 25.09 -13.08
CA LEU A 110 22.81 25.61 -12.33
C LEU A 110 24.14 25.38 -13.06
N ASP A 111 24.34 24.20 -13.64
CA ASP A 111 25.53 23.86 -14.42
C ASP A 111 25.64 24.78 -15.64
N ALA A 112 24.53 25.06 -16.33
CA ALA A 112 24.49 26.02 -17.43
C ALA A 112 24.84 27.45 -16.98
N ALA A 113 24.31 27.88 -15.84
CA ALA A 113 24.61 29.20 -15.28
C ALA A 113 26.10 29.34 -14.88
N VAL A 114 26.68 28.30 -14.29
CA VAL A 114 28.11 28.26 -13.93
C VAL A 114 28.97 28.28 -15.19
N ALA A 115 28.65 27.48 -16.20
CA ALA A 115 29.39 27.47 -17.47
C ALA A 115 29.40 28.86 -18.12
N HIS A 116 28.24 29.52 -18.19
CA HIS A 116 28.14 30.89 -18.72
C HIS A 116 28.92 31.91 -17.86
N ALA A 117 28.88 31.79 -16.52
CA ALA A 117 29.67 32.66 -15.65
C ALA A 117 31.18 32.47 -15.85
N LEU A 118 31.63 31.23 -16.02
CA LEU A 118 33.03 30.92 -16.32
C LEU A 118 33.46 31.47 -17.68
N GLU A 119 32.63 31.30 -18.72
CA GLU A 119 32.87 31.85 -20.06
C GLU A 119 33.13 33.36 -20.01
N ARG A 120 32.33 34.11 -19.24
CA ARG A 120 32.51 35.56 -19.03
C ARG A 120 33.81 35.95 -18.32
N VAL A 121 34.30 35.10 -17.41
CA VAL A 121 35.58 35.36 -16.73
C VAL A 121 36.74 35.10 -17.69
N THR A 122 36.61 34.11 -18.57
CA THR A 122 37.65 33.73 -19.53
C THR A 122 37.66 34.57 -20.81
N ASP A 123 36.50 35.08 -21.23
CA ASP A 123 36.33 35.94 -22.41
C ASP A 123 35.35 37.09 -22.09
N PRO A 124 35.86 38.22 -21.57
CA PRO A 124 35.02 39.35 -21.13
C PRO A 124 34.28 40.07 -22.27
N ASP A 125 34.76 39.91 -23.51
CA ASP A 125 34.23 40.59 -24.69
C ASP A 125 33.15 39.76 -25.42
N ALA A 126 32.87 38.55 -24.94
CA ALA A 126 31.81 37.70 -25.46
C ALA A 126 30.42 38.36 -25.29
N PRO A 127 29.56 38.39 -26.33
CA PRO A 127 28.22 38.96 -26.24
C PRO A 127 27.35 38.21 -25.22
N TYR A 128 26.60 38.96 -24.40
CA TYR A 128 25.74 38.38 -23.37
C TYR A 128 24.54 37.66 -24.01
N HIS A 129 24.43 36.36 -23.73
CA HIS A 129 23.25 35.57 -24.05
C HIS A 129 22.58 35.14 -22.73
N GLU A 130 21.32 35.52 -22.51
CA GLU A 130 20.58 35.02 -21.34
C GLU A 130 20.58 33.48 -21.34
N PRO A 131 20.81 32.83 -20.19
CA PRO A 131 20.61 31.39 -20.06
C PRO A 131 19.18 31.05 -20.49
N ILE A 132 19.06 30.15 -21.47
CA ILE A 132 17.75 29.76 -22.03
C ILE A 132 16.85 29.27 -20.89
N ARG A 133 15.71 29.93 -20.71
CA ARG A 133 14.78 29.60 -19.61
C ARG A 133 14.17 28.22 -19.81
N ARG A 134 13.89 27.53 -18.70
CA ARG A 134 13.27 26.19 -18.68
C ARG A 134 12.00 26.07 -19.55
N SER A 135 11.17 27.12 -19.59
CA SER A 135 9.94 27.17 -20.40
C SER A 135 10.15 27.12 -21.91
N GLU A 136 11.34 27.52 -22.39
CA GLU A 136 11.67 27.62 -23.81
C GLU A 136 12.33 26.32 -24.33
N ARG A 137 13.12 25.63 -23.51
CA ARG A 137 13.76 24.33 -23.88
C ARG A 137 12.77 23.19 -24.07
N ARG A 138 11.66 23.16 -23.33
CA ARG A 138 10.63 22.11 -23.46
C ARG A 138 9.67 22.32 -24.64
N GLY A 139 9.97 23.28 -25.54
CA GLY A 139 9.10 23.60 -26.67
C GLY A 139 7.76 24.16 -26.21
N GLY A 140 7.79 25.15 -25.30
CA GLY A 140 6.60 25.81 -24.76
C GLY A 140 5.66 26.25 -25.88
N LYS A 141 4.64 25.44 -26.16
CA LYS A 141 3.47 25.85 -26.93
C LYS A 141 2.72 26.84 -26.05
N LYS A 142 2.71 28.10 -26.47
CA LYS A 142 1.66 29.04 -26.10
C LYS A 142 0.30 28.50 -26.53
#